data_AF-A0A821J551-F1
#
_entry.id   AF-A0A821J551-F1
#
_cell.length_a   1.000
_cell.length_b   1.000
_cell.length_c   1.000
_cell.angle_alpha   90.00
_cell.angle_beta   90.00
_cell.angle_gamma   90.00
#
_symmetry.space_group_name_H-M   'P 1'
#
loop_
_entity.id
_entity.type
_entity.pdbx_description
1 polymer ?
#
loop_
_entity_poly.entity_id
_entity_poly.type
_entity_poly.pdbx_seq_one_letter_code
_entity_poly.pdbx_strand_id
1 'polypeptide(L)'
;IRETTRSILHDETTVVFRELLTAQKTDINNLLRQSLTSKSTMSRTTTPTPAVPAILPSSTITSTSSTSDVKQQHVLKLARFGQLNQAFEFALSASDLNLVLYLCENVRPTELFSIQPCPLQTPVLLSLIQQLAADLNTHQELKYSYLHEALVCIDLPHPSVRDYLQTVLIDLCKKLNTYIQANPSTTMAKRFQLLLMASQSLVQKIVQQRATPIIQTSSSSK
;
A
#
# COMPACT_ATOMS: atom_id res chain seq x y z
N ILE A 1 14.40 -27.34 18.54
CA ILE A 1 15.38 -26.26 18.22
C ILE A 1 15.08 -25.60 16.87
N ARG A 2 14.86 -26.34 15.77
CA ARG A 2 14.51 -25.75 14.46
C ARG A 2 13.15 -25.00 14.39
N GLU A 3 12.18 -25.34 15.24
CA GLU A 3 10.88 -24.61 15.30
C GLU A 3 10.98 -23.28 16.06
N THR A 4 11.80 -23.20 17.10
CA THR A 4 11.97 -21.99 17.91
C THR A 4 12.65 -20.87 17.13
N THR A 5 13.66 -21.19 16.31
CA THR A 5 14.36 -20.20 15.49
C THR A 5 13.50 -19.63 14.36
N ARG A 6 12.55 -20.44 13.82
CA ARG A 6 11.61 -19.98 12.78
C ARG A 6 10.58 -19.00 13.34
N SER A 7 10.13 -19.23 14.58
CA SER A 7 9.20 -18.33 15.26
C SER A 7 9.84 -16.99 15.63
N ILE A 8 11.12 -16.97 16.02
CA ILE A 8 11.84 -15.76 16.41
C ILE A 8 12.16 -14.88 15.19
N LEU A 9 12.58 -15.48 14.06
CA LEU A 9 12.82 -14.70 12.82
C LEU A 9 11.54 -14.09 12.26
N HIS A 10 10.40 -14.78 12.38
CA HIS A 10 9.10 -14.29 11.92
C HIS A 10 8.56 -13.19 12.84
N ASP A 11 8.83 -13.28 14.15
CA ASP A 11 8.43 -12.26 15.12
C ASP A 11 9.21 -10.96 14.89
N GLU A 12 10.53 -11.02 14.67
CA GLU A 12 11.34 -9.85 14.31
C GLU A 12 10.90 -9.19 13.00
N THR A 13 10.65 -9.97 11.94
CA THR A 13 10.14 -9.40 10.67
C THR A 13 8.76 -8.76 10.84
N THR A 14 7.90 -9.35 11.70
CA THR A 14 6.59 -8.79 12.01
C THR A 14 6.69 -7.53 12.88
N VAL A 15 7.69 -7.42 13.74
CA VAL A 15 7.98 -6.23 14.57
C VAL A 15 8.57 -5.11 13.74
N VAL A 16 9.60 -5.38 12.92
CA VAL A 16 10.22 -4.40 12.01
C VAL A 16 9.19 -3.86 11.02
N PHE A 17 8.32 -4.72 10.50
CA PHE A 17 7.24 -4.30 9.63
C PHE A 17 6.18 -3.46 10.38
N ARG A 18 5.86 -3.80 11.64
CA ARG A 18 5.00 -2.97 12.51
C ARG A 18 5.62 -1.60 12.80
N GLU A 19 6.93 -1.54 13.01
CA GLU A 19 7.68 -0.29 13.18
C GLU A 19 7.68 0.55 11.90
N LEU A 20 7.88 -0.07 10.73
CA LEU A 20 7.81 0.62 9.44
C LEU A 20 6.41 1.19 9.17
N LEU A 21 5.37 0.45 9.53
CA LEU A 21 3.98 0.87 9.39
C LEU A 21 3.55 1.91 10.42
N THR A 22 4.08 1.85 11.65
CA THR A 22 3.82 2.89 12.66
C THR A 22 4.57 4.17 12.32
N ALA A 23 5.76 4.09 11.73
CA ALA A 23 6.45 5.23 11.15
C ALA A 23 5.62 5.88 10.04
N GLN A 24 5.13 5.12 9.05
CA GLN A 24 4.21 5.64 8.04
C GLN A 24 2.93 6.26 8.63
N LYS A 25 2.34 5.62 9.64
CA LYS A 25 1.11 6.09 10.30
C LYS A 25 1.34 7.38 11.10
N THR A 26 2.54 7.60 11.60
CA THR A 26 2.94 8.82 12.31
C THR A 26 3.15 9.98 11.32
N ASP A 27 3.77 9.70 10.17
CA ASP A 27 4.00 10.71 9.13
C ASP A 27 2.71 11.15 8.43
N ILE A 28 1.75 10.25 8.20
CA ILE A 28 0.43 10.62 7.66
C ILE A 28 -0.30 11.58 8.60
N ASN A 29 -0.24 11.36 9.92
CA ASN A 29 -0.85 12.27 10.90
C ASN A 29 -0.13 13.63 10.96
N ASN A 30 1.18 13.65 10.74
CA ASN A 30 1.96 14.89 10.69
C ASN A 30 1.70 15.68 9.40
N LEU A 31 1.57 15.01 8.25
CA LEU A 31 1.24 15.63 6.96
C LEU A 31 -0.18 16.22 6.97
N LEU A 32 -1.13 15.53 7.61
CA LEU A 32 -2.50 16.02 7.82
C LEU A 32 -2.50 17.27 8.72
N ARG A 33 -1.63 17.32 9.75
CA ARG A 33 -1.46 18.48 10.64
C ARG A 33 -0.82 19.68 9.94
N GLN A 34 0.22 19.46 9.13
CA GLN A 34 0.90 20.54 8.38
C GLN A 34 0.00 21.19 7.32
N SER A 35 -0.90 20.42 6.72
CA SER A 35 -1.85 20.92 5.71
C SER A 35 -2.94 21.82 6.30
N LEU A 36 -3.22 21.74 7.61
CA LEU A 36 -4.17 22.62 8.30
C LEU A 36 -3.54 23.95 8.76
N THR A 37 -2.20 24.03 8.89
CA THR A 37 -1.48 25.24 9.34
C THR A 37 -1.04 26.19 8.22
N SER A 38 -1.07 25.77 6.96
CA SER A 38 -0.58 26.57 5.82
C SER A 38 -1.69 27.38 5.13
N LYS A 39 -2.32 28.31 5.87
CA LYS A 39 -3.16 29.38 5.29
C LYS A 39 -2.91 30.71 6.00
N SER A 40 -1.72 31.28 5.82
CA SER A 40 -1.44 32.73 5.86
C SER A 40 0.04 32.95 5.60
N THR A 41 0.40 33.64 4.51
CA THR A 41 0.93 35.01 4.57
C THR A 41 1.38 35.48 3.19
N MET A 42 0.99 36.71 2.91
CA MET A 42 1.16 37.55 1.73
C MET A 42 2.59 38.10 1.57
N SER A 43 2.87 38.68 0.38
CA SER A 43 3.88 39.73 0.05
C SER A 43 5.13 39.21 -0.72
N ARG A 44 5.79 39.91 -1.65
CA ARG A 44 5.58 41.05 -2.57
C ARG A 44 6.93 41.23 -3.33
N THR A 45 6.88 41.86 -4.51
CA THR A 45 7.92 42.74 -5.12
C THR A 45 9.19 42.19 -5.84
N THR A 46 9.22 42.46 -7.15
CA THR A 46 10.25 43.14 -8.00
C THR A 46 11.51 42.44 -8.56
N THR A 47 11.60 42.55 -9.89
CA THR A 47 12.71 42.54 -10.88
C THR A 47 13.95 43.39 -10.51
N PRO A 48 15.08 43.50 -11.29
CA PRO A 48 15.41 43.04 -12.67
C PRO A 48 16.86 42.47 -12.92
N THR A 49 17.11 42.08 -14.18
CA THR A 49 18.33 41.64 -14.92
C THR A 49 19.49 42.68 -15.00
N PRO A 50 20.75 42.35 -15.41
CA PRO A 50 21.15 42.23 -16.84
C PRO A 50 22.31 41.25 -17.25
N ALA A 51 22.39 41.07 -18.59
CA ALA A 51 23.26 40.34 -19.57
C ALA A 51 24.77 40.07 -19.36
N VAL A 52 25.32 39.01 -20.03
CA VAL A 52 26.32 38.99 -21.17
C VAL A 52 26.37 37.59 -21.87
N PRO A 53 26.54 37.44 -23.21
CA PRO A 53 26.61 36.16 -23.93
C PRO A 53 28.05 35.74 -24.35
N ALA A 54 28.34 34.42 -24.40
CA ALA A 54 29.54 33.87 -25.05
C ALA A 54 29.31 32.43 -25.58
N ILE A 55 30.03 32.10 -26.66
CA ILE A 55 29.75 31.08 -27.68
C ILE A 55 30.70 29.86 -27.56
N LEU A 56 30.18 28.68 -27.95
CA LEU A 56 30.84 27.44 -28.45
C LEU A 56 31.28 26.34 -27.44
N PRO A 57 31.55 25.10 -27.90
CA PRO A 57 30.66 23.96 -27.77
C PRO A 57 31.32 22.87 -26.91
N SER A 58 30.57 22.22 -26.03
CA SER A 58 31.09 21.02 -25.36
C SER A 58 29.98 20.00 -25.23
N SER A 59 30.17 18.93 -25.99
CA SER A 59 29.54 17.65 -25.78
C SER A 59 29.71 17.27 -24.30
N THR A 60 28.67 17.42 -23.52
CA THR A 60 28.60 16.83 -22.19
C THR A 60 27.28 16.08 -22.13
N ILE A 61 27.43 14.75 -22.21
CA ILE A 61 26.37 13.79 -21.95
C ILE A 61 26.03 13.96 -20.47
N THR A 62 25.20 14.95 -20.17
CA THR A 62 24.77 15.21 -18.80
C THR A 62 23.55 14.32 -18.58
N SER A 63 23.80 13.04 -18.34
CA SER A 63 22.78 12.12 -17.82
C SER A 63 22.52 12.50 -16.36
N THR A 64 21.85 13.63 -16.14
CA THR A 64 21.21 13.96 -14.86
C THR A 64 19.97 13.08 -14.72
N SER A 65 20.14 11.75 -14.61
CA SER A 65 19.03 10.89 -14.23
C SER A 65 18.61 11.31 -12.82
N SER A 66 17.40 11.83 -12.68
CA SER A 66 16.88 12.21 -11.38
C SER A 66 16.84 10.97 -10.48
N THR A 67 16.94 11.15 -9.16
CA THR A 67 16.88 10.02 -8.21
C THR A 67 15.58 9.22 -8.35
N SER A 68 14.50 9.85 -8.82
CA SER A 68 13.23 9.21 -9.19
C SER A 68 13.40 8.23 -10.35
N ASP A 69 14.08 8.63 -11.43
CA ASP A 69 14.31 7.78 -12.60
C ASP A 69 15.07 6.51 -12.23
N VAL A 70 16.06 6.62 -11.34
CA VAL A 70 16.85 5.48 -10.87
C VAL A 70 15.99 4.49 -10.08
N LYS A 71 15.12 4.98 -9.18
CA LYS A 71 14.20 4.14 -8.41
C LYS A 71 13.19 3.43 -9.32
N GLN A 72 12.61 4.15 -10.28
CA GLN A 72 11.68 3.59 -11.26
C GLN A 72 12.31 2.48 -12.10
N GLN A 73 13.53 2.72 -12.62
CA GLN A 73 14.25 1.69 -13.36
C GLN A 73 14.57 0.46 -12.50
N HIS A 74 14.87 0.66 -11.20
CA HIS A 74 15.17 -0.44 -10.29
C HIS A 74 13.94 -1.34 -10.05
N VAL A 75 12.78 -0.76 -9.72
CA VAL A 75 11.56 -1.56 -9.47
C VAL A 75 11.11 -2.32 -10.72
N LEU A 76 11.25 -1.72 -11.91
CA LEU A 76 10.93 -2.41 -13.16
C LEU A 76 11.91 -3.53 -13.47
N LYS A 77 13.21 -3.36 -13.19
CA LYS A 77 14.18 -4.45 -13.33
C LYS A 77 13.78 -5.65 -12.47
N LEU A 78 13.47 -5.42 -11.20
CA LEU A 78 13.03 -6.48 -10.28
C LEU A 78 11.75 -7.18 -10.80
N ALA A 79 10.76 -6.40 -11.24
CA ALA A 79 9.52 -6.95 -11.80
C ALA A 79 9.76 -7.81 -13.05
N ARG A 80 10.65 -7.38 -13.96
CA ARG A 80 11.00 -8.14 -15.18
C ARG A 80 11.73 -9.43 -14.88
N PHE A 81 12.50 -9.50 -13.80
CA PHE A 81 13.12 -10.74 -13.32
C PHE A 81 12.13 -11.66 -12.57
N GLY A 82 10.85 -11.31 -12.49
CA GLY A 82 9.85 -12.07 -11.74
C GLY A 82 9.94 -11.90 -10.23
N GLN A 83 10.81 -11.00 -9.74
CA GLN A 83 10.97 -10.71 -8.31
C GLN A 83 9.92 -9.71 -7.84
N LEU A 84 8.64 -10.06 -8.05
CA LEU A 84 7.51 -9.16 -7.83
C LEU A 84 7.43 -8.70 -6.38
N ASN A 85 7.55 -9.63 -5.42
CA ASN A 85 7.52 -9.27 -3.99
C ASN A 85 8.57 -8.21 -3.64
N GLN A 86 9.82 -8.39 -4.10
CA GLN A 86 10.90 -7.45 -3.81
C GLN A 86 10.69 -6.10 -4.51
N ALA A 87 10.15 -6.10 -5.72
CA ALA A 87 9.81 -4.87 -6.43
C ALA A 87 8.79 -4.04 -5.64
N PHE A 88 7.74 -4.69 -5.14
CA PHE A 88 6.73 -4.04 -4.31
C PHE A 88 7.28 -3.63 -2.94
N GLU A 89 8.07 -4.46 -2.26
CA GLU A 89 8.74 -4.09 -1.00
C GLU A 89 9.60 -2.83 -1.15
N PHE A 90 10.40 -2.75 -2.22
CA PHE A 90 11.21 -1.57 -2.50
C PHE A 90 10.33 -0.33 -2.74
N ALA A 91 9.28 -0.46 -3.56
CA ALA A 91 8.40 0.66 -3.87
C ALA A 91 7.65 1.18 -2.61
N LEU A 92 7.16 0.26 -1.77
CA LEU A 92 6.43 0.58 -0.54
C LEU A 92 7.36 1.19 0.52
N SER A 93 8.58 0.67 0.68
CA SER A 93 9.58 1.20 1.63
C SER A 93 10.08 2.60 1.25
N ALA A 94 10.05 2.96 -0.04
CA ALA A 94 10.38 4.30 -0.50
C ALA A 94 9.37 5.38 -0.07
N SER A 95 8.22 4.99 0.50
CA SER A 95 7.14 5.90 0.94
C SER A 95 6.68 6.92 -0.12
N ASP A 96 6.84 6.57 -1.39
CA ASP A 96 6.42 7.38 -2.53
C ASP A 96 5.27 6.70 -3.26
N LEU A 97 4.06 7.25 -3.12
CA LEU A 97 2.88 6.73 -3.79
C LEU A 97 3.03 6.76 -5.32
N ASN A 98 3.77 7.72 -5.90
CA ASN A 98 3.98 7.77 -7.34
C ASN A 98 4.82 6.60 -7.83
N LEU A 99 5.83 6.17 -7.05
CA LEU A 99 6.63 4.99 -7.39
C LEU A 99 5.79 3.70 -7.31
N VAL A 100 4.91 3.59 -6.32
CA VAL A 100 3.98 2.45 -6.20
C VAL A 100 2.99 2.44 -7.35
N LEU A 101 2.37 3.58 -7.68
CA LEU A 101 1.46 3.69 -8.83
C LEU A 101 2.19 3.39 -10.14
N TYR A 102 3.40 3.89 -10.32
CA TYR A 102 4.23 3.59 -11.49
C TYR A 102 4.49 2.09 -11.64
N LEU A 103 4.83 1.39 -10.55
CA LEU A 103 4.96 -0.07 -10.58
C LEU A 103 3.63 -0.76 -10.90
N CYS A 104 2.52 -0.30 -10.31
CA CYS A 104 1.18 -0.80 -10.59
C CYS A 104 0.72 -0.59 -12.04
N GLU A 105 1.15 0.48 -12.70
CA GLU A 105 0.83 0.71 -14.12
C GLU A 105 1.60 -0.24 -15.05
N ASN A 106 2.81 -0.63 -14.65
CA ASN A 106 3.69 -1.48 -15.44
C ASN A 106 3.50 -2.99 -15.18
N VAL A 107 2.82 -3.36 -14.10
CA VAL A 107 2.51 -4.75 -13.76
C VAL A 107 1.00 -4.92 -13.81
N ARG A 108 0.46 -5.84 -14.61
CA ARG A 108 -0.99 -6.03 -14.66
C ARG A 108 -1.47 -6.76 -13.40
N PRO A 109 -2.55 -6.31 -12.72
CA PRO A 109 -3.11 -7.00 -11.55
C PRO A 109 -3.40 -8.48 -11.85
N THR A 110 -3.98 -8.76 -13.02
CA THR A 110 -4.30 -10.12 -13.44
C THR A 110 -3.06 -10.99 -13.62
N GLU A 111 -1.93 -10.45 -14.07
CA GLU A 111 -0.67 -11.21 -14.18
C GLU A 111 -0.04 -11.44 -12.81
N LEU A 112 -0.11 -10.46 -11.92
CA LEU A 112 0.42 -10.54 -10.57
C LEU A 112 -0.34 -11.55 -9.70
N PHE A 113 -1.67 -11.47 -9.70
CA PHE A 113 -2.53 -12.24 -8.79
C PHE A 113 -3.02 -13.58 -9.37
N SER A 114 -2.82 -13.86 -10.68
CA SER A 114 -3.11 -15.17 -11.28
C SER A 114 -2.12 -16.27 -10.87
N ILE A 115 -0.94 -15.90 -10.39
CA ILE A 115 0.08 -16.84 -9.92
C ILE A 115 -0.33 -17.36 -8.54
N GLN A 116 -0.46 -18.68 -8.40
CA GLN A 116 -0.81 -19.34 -7.14
C GLN A 116 0.35 -20.24 -6.66
N PRO A 117 0.79 -20.13 -5.39
CA PRO A 117 0.32 -19.19 -4.37
C PRO A 117 0.67 -17.73 -4.71
N CYS A 118 -0.11 -16.78 -4.18
CA CYS A 118 0.07 -15.34 -4.45
C CYS A 118 1.54 -14.93 -4.27
N PRO A 119 2.17 -14.28 -5.26
CA PRO A 119 3.60 -13.98 -5.21
C PRO A 119 3.93 -12.89 -4.19
N LEU A 120 2.94 -12.10 -3.75
CA LEU A 120 3.12 -11.08 -2.72
C LEU A 120 2.90 -11.67 -1.33
N GLN A 121 3.86 -11.43 -0.44
CA GLN A 121 3.71 -11.78 0.97
C GLN A 121 2.63 -10.92 1.63
N THR A 122 1.95 -11.47 2.64
CA THR A 122 0.88 -10.78 3.38
C THR A 122 1.28 -9.38 3.87
N PRO A 123 2.48 -9.13 4.44
CA PRO A 123 2.91 -7.78 4.81
C PRO A 123 2.90 -6.80 3.62
N VAL A 124 3.47 -7.21 2.50
CA VAL A 124 3.55 -6.42 1.26
C VAL A 124 2.15 -6.12 0.73
N LEU A 125 1.27 -7.12 0.74
CA LEU A 125 -0.12 -6.99 0.32
C LEU A 125 -0.91 -5.98 1.17
N LEU A 126 -0.76 -6.06 2.50
CA LEU A 126 -1.43 -5.13 3.43
C LEU A 126 -0.91 -3.70 3.28
N SER A 127 0.38 -3.52 3.08
CA SER A 127 0.97 -2.20 2.80
C SER A 127 0.46 -1.63 1.48
N LEU A 128 0.38 -2.47 0.44
CA LEU A 128 -0.16 -2.07 -0.85
C LEU A 128 -1.61 -1.60 -0.73
N ILE A 129 -2.44 -2.35 -0.01
CA ILE A 129 -3.83 -1.95 0.26
C ILE A 129 -3.89 -0.58 0.95
N GLN A 130 -3.07 -0.37 1.98
CA GLN A 130 -3.05 0.90 2.71
C GLN A 130 -2.63 2.07 1.84
N GLN A 131 -1.54 1.90 1.09
CA GLN A 131 -0.96 2.97 0.29
C GLN A 131 -1.86 3.33 -0.89
N LEU A 132 -2.47 2.35 -1.56
CA LEU A 132 -3.45 2.61 -2.62
C LEU A 132 -4.74 3.23 -2.07
N ALA A 133 -5.17 2.85 -0.86
CA ALA A 133 -6.36 3.43 -0.25
C ALA A 133 -6.14 4.87 0.26
N ALA A 134 -4.89 5.30 0.48
CA ALA A 134 -4.57 6.60 1.08
C ALA A 134 -5.18 7.80 0.34
N ASP A 135 -5.26 7.72 -0.99
CA ASP A 135 -6.00 8.65 -1.82
C ASP A 135 -6.80 7.87 -2.87
N LEU A 136 -8.12 7.92 -2.81
CA LEU A 136 -9.00 7.24 -3.78
C LEU A 136 -9.48 8.16 -4.91
N ASN A 137 -9.07 9.43 -4.93
CA ASN A 137 -9.56 10.38 -5.94
C ASN A 137 -8.79 10.29 -7.26
N THR A 138 -7.58 9.73 -7.24
CA THR A 138 -6.69 9.60 -8.40
C THR A 138 -6.51 8.15 -8.82
N HIS A 139 -6.31 7.87 -10.12
CA HIS A 139 -6.01 6.52 -10.66
C HIS A 139 -7.02 5.44 -10.20
N GLN A 140 -8.30 5.80 -10.17
CA GLN A 140 -9.37 5.04 -9.50
C GLN A 140 -9.53 3.62 -10.05
N GLU A 141 -9.50 3.48 -11.38
CA GLU A 141 -9.60 2.18 -12.08
C GLU A 141 -8.45 1.24 -11.72
N LEU A 142 -7.23 1.76 -11.69
CA LEU A 142 -6.04 1.01 -11.34
C LEU A 142 -6.10 0.56 -9.88
N LYS A 143 -6.38 1.51 -8.97
CA LYS A 143 -6.50 1.24 -7.53
C LYS A 143 -7.61 0.26 -7.23
N TYR A 144 -8.78 0.40 -7.85
CA TYR A 144 -9.88 -0.55 -7.71
C TYR A 144 -9.43 -1.96 -8.09
N SER A 145 -8.79 -2.11 -9.25
CA SER A 145 -8.37 -3.43 -9.76
C SER A 145 -7.36 -4.08 -8.82
N TYR A 146 -6.36 -3.33 -8.36
CA TYR A 146 -5.39 -3.81 -7.40
C TYR A 146 -6.00 -4.16 -6.03
N LEU A 147 -6.85 -3.30 -5.49
CA LEU A 147 -7.50 -3.54 -4.20
C LEU A 147 -8.44 -4.75 -4.28
N HIS A 148 -9.18 -4.90 -5.38
CA HIS A 148 -10.06 -6.05 -5.60
C HIS A 148 -9.27 -7.37 -5.59
N GLU A 149 -8.26 -7.48 -6.45
CA GLU A 149 -7.43 -8.69 -6.53
C GLU A 149 -6.69 -8.95 -5.21
N ALA A 150 -6.19 -7.90 -4.56
CA ALA A 150 -5.54 -8.03 -3.27
C ALA A 150 -6.47 -8.61 -2.20
N LEU A 151 -7.74 -8.16 -2.14
CA LEU A 151 -8.71 -8.71 -1.18
C LEU A 151 -9.04 -10.19 -1.44
N VAL A 152 -9.03 -10.62 -2.71
CA VAL A 152 -9.24 -12.03 -3.08
C VAL A 152 -8.06 -12.90 -2.65
N CYS A 153 -6.83 -12.36 -2.70
CA CYS A 153 -5.62 -13.05 -2.27
C CYS A 153 -5.35 -13.01 -0.76
N ILE A 154 -6.19 -12.35 0.05
CA ILE A 154 -6.02 -12.37 1.50
C ILE A 154 -6.43 -13.74 2.04
N ASP A 155 -5.42 -14.47 2.49
CA ASP A 155 -5.60 -15.62 3.37
C ASP A 155 -5.66 -15.17 4.84
N LEU A 156 -6.45 -15.87 5.65
CA LEU A 156 -6.57 -15.62 7.09
C LEU A 156 -5.35 -16.22 7.82
N PRO A 157 -4.36 -15.40 8.22
CA PRO A 157 -3.11 -15.88 8.77
C PRO A 157 -3.24 -16.17 10.28
N HIS A 158 -2.11 -16.50 10.92
CA HIS A 158 -2.01 -16.70 12.36
C HIS A 158 -2.64 -15.53 13.16
N PRO A 159 -3.24 -15.77 14.35
CA PRO A 159 -3.93 -14.77 15.16
C PRO A 159 -3.29 -13.37 15.23
N SER A 160 -1.97 -13.30 15.41
CA SER A 160 -1.22 -12.05 15.54
C SER A 160 -1.27 -11.16 14.28
N VAL A 161 -1.23 -11.76 13.08
CA VAL A 161 -1.30 -11.03 11.81
C VAL A 161 -2.76 -10.69 11.48
N ARG A 162 -3.71 -11.48 11.98
CA ARG A 162 -5.15 -11.28 11.80
C ARG A 162 -5.66 -9.98 12.44
N ASP A 163 -5.21 -9.65 13.66
CA ASP A 163 -5.58 -8.39 14.32
C ASP A 163 -5.09 -7.16 13.52
N TYR A 164 -3.89 -7.28 12.95
CA TYR A 164 -3.36 -6.24 12.08
C TYR A 164 -4.16 -6.12 10.77
N LEU A 165 -4.39 -7.24 10.08
CA LEU A 165 -5.25 -7.32 8.90
C LEU A 165 -6.62 -6.69 9.16
N GLN A 166 -7.25 -6.99 10.30
CA GLN A 166 -8.53 -6.40 10.70
C GLN A 166 -8.45 -4.86 10.75
N THR A 167 -7.40 -4.33 11.38
CA THR A 167 -7.18 -2.88 11.48
C THR A 167 -7.04 -2.24 10.10
N VAL A 168 -6.30 -2.87 9.19
CA VAL A 168 -6.14 -2.41 7.80
C VAL A 168 -7.48 -2.39 7.06
N LEU A 169 -8.25 -3.47 7.14
CA LEU A 169 -9.53 -3.59 6.43
C LEU A 169 -10.58 -2.61 6.98
N ILE A 170 -10.60 -2.35 8.29
CA ILE A 170 -11.46 -1.33 8.89
C ILE A 170 -11.11 0.06 8.36
N ASP A 171 -9.82 0.38 8.24
CA ASP A 171 -9.37 1.66 7.68
C ASP A 171 -9.76 1.79 6.19
N LEU A 172 -9.57 0.74 5.40
CA LEU A 172 -10.02 0.66 4.02
C LEU A 172 -11.53 0.93 3.91
N CYS A 173 -12.35 0.29 4.77
CA CYS A 173 -13.80 0.51 4.79
C CYS A 173 -14.16 1.99 5.03
N LYS A 174 -13.47 2.66 5.96
CA LYS A 174 -13.70 4.09 6.25
C LYS A 174 -13.37 4.97 5.06
N LYS A 175 -12.23 4.72 4.40
CA LYS A 175 -11.78 5.49 3.23
C LYS A 175 -12.71 5.30 2.02
N LEU A 176 -13.12 4.06 1.75
CA LEU A 176 -14.11 3.76 0.70
C LEU A 176 -15.44 4.47 0.98
N ASN A 177 -15.96 4.39 2.21
CA ASN A 177 -17.22 5.03 2.57
C ASN A 177 -17.14 6.56 2.43
N THR A 178 -16.02 7.16 2.85
CA THR A 178 -15.76 8.61 2.67
C THR A 178 -15.78 9.01 1.20
N TYR A 179 -15.10 8.25 0.33
CA TYR A 179 -15.10 8.50 -1.10
C TYR A 179 -16.50 8.37 -1.73
N ILE A 180 -17.26 7.34 -1.35
CA ILE A 180 -18.60 7.06 -1.88
C ILE A 180 -19.58 8.17 -1.50
N GLN A 181 -19.53 8.65 -0.25
CA GLN A 181 -20.35 9.76 0.21
C GLN A 181 -20.01 11.08 -0.51
N ALA A 182 -18.74 11.30 -0.84
CA ALA A 182 -18.32 12.47 -1.60
C ALA A 182 -18.71 12.39 -3.09
N ASN A 183 -18.88 11.18 -3.65
CA ASN A 183 -19.08 10.95 -5.08
C ASN A 183 -20.27 10.01 -5.43
N PRO A 184 -21.49 10.21 -4.87
CA PRO A 184 -22.54 9.19 -4.80
C PRO A 184 -23.10 8.74 -6.15
N SER A 185 -23.01 9.57 -7.19
CA SER A 185 -23.59 9.30 -8.51
C SER A 185 -22.61 8.73 -9.53
N THR A 186 -21.34 8.52 -9.14
CA THR A 186 -20.30 8.04 -10.07
C THR A 186 -20.35 6.53 -10.25
N THR A 187 -20.01 6.03 -11.45
CA THR A 187 -19.83 4.59 -11.71
C THR A 187 -18.77 3.99 -10.78
N MET A 188 -17.72 4.75 -10.49
CA MET A 188 -16.67 4.30 -9.58
C MET A 188 -17.16 4.16 -8.14
N ALA A 189 -18.01 5.05 -7.64
CA ALA A 189 -18.60 4.88 -6.30
C ALA A 189 -19.39 3.58 -6.17
N LYS A 190 -20.12 3.16 -7.22
CA LYS A 190 -20.80 1.84 -7.23
C LYS A 190 -19.81 0.68 -7.15
N ARG A 191 -18.68 0.77 -7.85
CA ARG A 191 -17.62 -0.24 -7.79
C ARG A 191 -16.96 -0.29 -6.42
N PHE A 192 -16.58 0.86 -5.87
CA PHE A 192 -16.06 0.93 -4.50
C PHE A 192 -17.08 0.52 -3.43
N GLN A 193 -18.38 0.66 -3.68
CA GLN A 193 -19.41 0.11 -2.80
C GLN A 193 -19.36 -1.43 -2.77
N LEU A 194 -19.17 -2.09 -3.92
CA LEU A 194 -18.97 -3.54 -3.97
C LEU A 194 -17.71 -3.96 -3.20
N LEU A 195 -16.61 -3.23 -3.38
CA LEU A 195 -15.36 -3.46 -2.68
C LEU A 195 -15.50 -3.26 -1.16
N LEU A 196 -16.29 -2.27 -0.73
CA LEU A 196 -16.62 -2.02 0.67
C LEU A 196 -17.37 -3.20 1.28
N MET A 197 -18.38 -3.74 0.59
CA MET A 197 -19.13 -4.91 1.07
C MET A 197 -18.22 -6.15 1.21
N ALA A 198 -17.33 -6.38 0.25
CA ALA A 198 -16.35 -7.47 0.32
C ALA A 198 -15.39 -7.30 1.51
N SER A 199 -14.87 -6.09 1.71
CA SER A 199 -13.99 -5.75 2.84
C SER A 199 -14.69 -5.96 4.19
N GLN A 200 -15.95 -5.52 4.31
CA GLN A 200 -16.76 -5.72 5.50
C GLN A 200 -17.01 -7.20 5.78
N SER A 201 -17.28 -8.00 4.75
CA SER A 201 -17.44 -9.46 4.88
C SER A 201 -16.18 -10.13 5.43
N LEU A 202 -14.99 -9.74 4.96
CA LEU A 202 -13.72 -10.23 5.50
C LEU A 202 -13.51 -9.83 6.97
N VAL A 203 -13.84 -8.59 7.33
CA VAL A 203 -13.79 -8.15 8.74
C VAL A 203 -14.72 -8.98 9.62
N GLN A 204 -15.95 -9.26 9.15
CA GLN A 204 -16.89 -10.11 9.87
C GLN A 204 -16.37 -11.54 10.03
N LYS A 205 -15.78 -12.13 8.97
CA LYS A 205 -15.14 -13.45 9.04
C LYS A 205 -14.02 -13.49 10.08
N ILE A 206 -13.19 -12.46 10.15
CA ILE A 206 -12.13 -12.33 11.17
C ILE A 206 -12.71 -12.35 12.58
N VAL A 207 -13.80 -11.60 12.81
CA VAL A 207 -14.49 -11.53 14.12
C VAL A 207 -15.14 -12.89 14.46
N GLN A 208 -15.79 -13.55 13.51
CA GLN A 208 -16.45 -14.84 13.72
C GLN A 208 -15.47 -15.97 14.05
N GLN A 209 -14.29 -16.00 13.41
CA GLN A 209 -13.26 -16.99 13.73
C GLN A 209 -12.63 -16.77 15.12
N ARG A 210 -12.84 -15.61 15.75
CA ARG A 210 -12.47 -15.35 17.14
C ARG A 210 -13.48 -15.96 18.13
N ALA A 211 -14.70 -16.24 17.67
CA ALA A 211 -15.84 -16.64 18.50
C ALA A 211 -16.12 -18.14 18.54
N THR A 212 -15.40 -18.99 17.79
CA THR A 212 -15.53 -20.46 17.89
C THR A 212 -14.90 -20.98 19.18
N PRO A 213 -15.68 -21.47 20.16
CA PRO A 213 -15.15 -22.12 21.35
C PRO A 213 -14.73 -23.54 20.96
N ILE A 214 -13.54 -23.95 21.41
CA ILE A 214 -13.14 -25.36 21.41
C ILE A 214 -14.08 -26.08 22.38
N ILE A 215 -15.16 -26.68 21.89
CA ILE A 215 -15.89 -27.68 22.67
C ILE A 215 -14.96 -28.90 22.74
N GLN A 216 -14.27 -29.03 23.87
CA GLN A 216 -13.54 -30.23 24.21
C GLN A 216 -14.50 -31.41 24.15
N THR A 217 -14.18 -32.34 23.27
CA THR A 217 -14.68 -33.71 23.25
C THR A 217 -14.24 -34.40 24.54
N SER A 218 -15.00 -34.29 25.63
CA SER A 218 -14.91 -35.25 26.72
C SER A 218 -15.70 -36.49 26.34
N SER A 219 -14.99 -37.40 25.67
CA SER A 219 -15.25 -38.84 25.73
C SER A 219 -15.59 -39.24 27.17
N SER A 220 -16.85 -39.59 27.43
CA SER A 220 -17.25 -40.30 28.63
C SER A 220 -17.52 -41.74 28.23
N SER A 221 -16.43 -42.51 28.19
CA SER A 221 -16.48 -43.97 28.19
C SER A 221 -16.95 -44.43 29.57
N LYS A 222 -18.12 -45.05 29.64
CA LYS A 222 -18.49 -46.04 30.65
C LYS A 222 -19.28 -47.15 29.98
#